data_AF-A0A1R3T5M6-F1
#
_entry.id   AF-A0A1R3T5M6-F1
#
_cell.length_a   1.000
_cell.length_b   1.000
_cell.length_c   1.000
_cell.angle_alpha   90.00
_cell.angle_beta   90.00
_cell.angle_gamma   90.00
#
_symmetry.space_group_name_H-M   'P 1'
#
loop_
_entity.id
_entity.type
_entity.pdbx_description
1 polymer ?
#
loop_
_entity_poly.entity_id
_entity_poly.type
_entity_poly.pdbx_seq_one_letter_code
_entity_poly.pdbx_strand_id
1 'polypeptide(L)' 'MKKDAVLSEDRKYRYLLSRNWDDTKPTALFIGLNPSTADEKEDDPTINKCISYAKSWGNPGRLLNRAKKLFP' A
#
# COMPACT_ATOMS: atom_id res chain seq x y z
N MET A 1 -2.78 -4.20 -12.19
CA MET A 1 -2.19 -3.28 -11.19
C MET A 1 -0.81 -3.81 -10.83
N LYS A 2 0.24 -3.01 -10.96
CA LYS A 2 1.59 -3.35 -10.51
C LYS A 2 1.61 -3.26 -8.97
N LYS A 3 2.13 -4.29 -8.31
CA LYS A 3 2.27 -4.39 -6.85
C LYS A 3 3.75 -4.43 -6.49
N ASP A 4 4.13 -3.73 -5.45
CA ASP A 4 5.49 -3.73 -4.92
C ASP A 4 5.49 -3.49 -3.41
N ALA A 5 6.54 -3.94 -2.73
CA ALA A 5 6.77 -3.69 -1.31
C ALA A 5 8.27 -3.60 -1.01
N VAL A 6 8.65 -2.61 -0.19
CA VAL A 6 9.98 -2.56 0.41
C VAL A 6 9.89 -3.11 1.81
N LEU A 7 10.50 -4.28 2.01
CA LEU A 7 10.47 -5.06 3.24
C LEU A 7 11.87 -5.11 3.88
N SER A 8 11.94 -5.29 5.19
CA SER A 8 13.18 -5.70 5.84
C SER A 8 13.60 -7.10 5.38
N GLU A 9 14.88 -7.43 5.51
CA GLU A 9 15.41 -8.77 5.18
C GLU A 9 14.68 -9.89 5.94
N ASP A 10 14.33 -9.64 7.20
CA ASP A 10 13.57 -10.57 8.04
C ASP A 10 12.04 -10.52 7.81
N ARG A 11 11.58 -9.69 6.87
CA ARG A 11 10.18 -9.44 6.51
C ARG A 11 9.27 -9.07 7.69
N LYS A 12 9.81 -8.60 8.83
CA LYS A 12 8.99 -8.11 9.95
C LYS A 12 8.51 -6.67 9.77
N TYR A 13 9.18 -5.92 8.90
CA TYR A 13 8.89 -4.52 8.65
C TYR A 13 8.57 -4.30 7.18
N ARG A 14 7.49 -3.55 6.90
CA ARG A 14 7.16 -3.07 5.56
C ARG A 14 7.29 -1.55 5.47
N TYR A 15 8.42 -1.07 5.00
CA TYR A 15 8.71 0.36 4.89
C TYR A 15 7.86 1.09 3.84
N LEU A 16 7.47 0.38 2.79
CA LEU A 16 6.66 0.91 1.72
C LEU A 16 5.85 -0.21 1.06
N LEU A 17 4.61 0.09 0.68
CA LEU A 17 3.81 -0.69 -0.24
C LEU A 17 3.39 0.22 -1.38
N SER A 18 3.42 -0.29 -2.62
CA SER A 18 2.90 0.41 -3.78
C SER A 18 1.83 -0.42 -4.49
N ARG A 19 0.80 0.29 -4.97
CA ARG A 19 -0.27 -0.23 -5.81
C ARG A 19 -0.47 0.75 -6.95
N ASN A 20 -0.13 0.34 -8.15
CA ASN A 20 -0.10 1.22 -9.32
C ASN A 20 -0.96 0.65 -10.45
N TRP A 21 -1.98 1.39 -10.85
CA TRP A 21 -2.90 1.03 -11.92
C TRP A 21 -2.88 2.02 -13.09
N ASP A 22 -2.21 3.17 -12.95
CA ASP A 22 -2.05 4.16 -14.02
C ASP A 22 -0.81 5.04 -13.76
N ASP A 23 0.24 4.87 -14.56
CA ASP A 23 1.50 5.61 -14.42
C ASP A 23 1.38 7.10 -14.82
N THR A 24 0.27 7.50 -15.45
CA THR A 24 0.05 8.88 -15.95
C THR A 24 -0.64 9.80 -14.95
N LYS A 25 -1.10 9.24 -13.82
CA LYS A 25 -1.92 9.93 -12.82
C LYS A 25 -1.16 10.20 -11.52
N PRO A 26 -1.64 11.15 -10.69
CA PRO A 26 -1.01 11.47 -9.41
C PRO A 26 -1.00 10.27 -8.44
N THR A 27 -0.26 10.41 -7.34
CA THR A 27 -0.10 9.39 -6.29
C THR A 27 -0.83 9.82 -5.01
N ALA A 28 -1.60 8.91 -4.39
CA ALA A 28 -2.10 9.06 -3.03
C ALA A 28 -1.15 8.41 -2.02
N LEU A 29 -0.79 9.15 -0.96
CA LEU A 29 0.02 8.65 0.14
C LEU A 29 -0.85 8.40 1.38
N PHE A 30 -0.80 7.19 1.91
CA PHE A 30 -1.38 6.82 3.19
C PHE A 30 -0.27 6.55 4.20
N ILE A 31 -0.34 7.24 5.35
CA ILE A 31 0.52 6.97 6.51
C ILE A 31 -0.31 6.16 7.50
N GLY A 32 -0.14 4.84 7.47
CA GLY A 32 -0.91 3.91 8.27
C GLY A 32 -0.29 3.72 9.66
N LEU A 33 -1.09 3.98 10.71
CA LEU A 33 -0.77 3.56 12.08
C LEU A 33 -1.29 2.14 12.38
N ASN A 34 -2.23 1.66 11.55
CA ASN A 34 -2.81 0.34 11.70
C ASN A 34 -1.83 -0.73 11.21
N PRO A 35 -1.79 -1.88 11.92
CA PRO A 35 -1.09 -3.06 11.44
C PRO A 35 -1.72 -3.55 10.13
N SER A 36 -0.87 -3.92 9.18
CA SER A 36 -1.25 -4.39 7.85
C SER A 36 -0.19 -5.40 7.43
N THR A 37 -0.61 -6.59 7.02
CA THR A 37 0.23 -7.71 6.56
C THR A 37 0.44 -7.72 5.04
N ALA A 38 -0.22 -6.83 4.31
CA ALA A 38 -0.08 -6.72 2.86
C ALA A 38 1.38 -6.58 2.41
N ASP A 39 1.73 -7.19 1.28
CA ASP A 39 3.09 -7.25 0.74
C ASP A 39 3.10 -7.08 -0.79
N GLU A 40 4.19 -7.45 -1.45
CA GLU A 40 4.33 -7.39 -2.91
C GLU A 40 3.35 -8.31 -3.66
N LYS A 41 2.77 -9.30 -2.98
CA LYS A 41 1.86 -10.31 -3.56
C LYS A 41 0.41 -10.03 -3.17
N GLU A 42 0.14 -9.92 -1.88
CA GLU A 42 -1.20 -9.94 -1.33
C GLU A 42 -1.65 -8.61 -0.74
N ASP A 43 -2.95 -8.35 -0.87
CA ASP A 43 -3.64 -7.22 -0.26
C ASP A 43 -4.45 -7.69 0.94
N ASP A 44 -4.40 -6.93 2.03
CA ASP A 44 -5.20 -7.17 3.22
C ASP A 44 -6.41 -6.21 3.27
N PRO A 45 -7.33 -6.38 4.25
CA PRO A 45 -8.48 -5.49 4.38
C PRO A 45 -8.13 -3.99 4.53
N THR A 46 -6.99 -3.66 5.15
CA THR A 46 -6.53 -2.28 5.31
C THR A 46 -6.20 -1.67 3.95
N ILE A 47 -5.44 -2.37 3.12
CA ILE A 47 -5.05 -1.88 1.80
C ILE A 47 -6.23 -1.83 0.85
N ASN A 48 -7.13 -2.82 0.88
CA ASN A 48 -8.36 -2.78 0.10
C ASN A 48 -9.20 -1.53 0.41
N LYS A 49 -9.27 -1.15 1.69
CA LYS A 49 -9.97 0.06 2.12
C LYS A 49 -9.24 1.33 1.66
N CYS A 50 -7.91 1.39 1.75
CA CYS A 50 -7.14 2.53 1.22
C CYS A 50 -7.28 2.67 -0.30
N ILE A 51 -7.32 1.57 -1.07
CA ILE A 51 -7.58 1.61 -2.51
C ILE A 51 -8.97 2.17 -2.79
N SER A 52 -9.99 1.74 -2.04
CA SER A 52 -11.36 2.27 -2.17
C SER A 52 -11.41 3.78 -1.93
N TYR A 53 -10.75 4.27 -0.86
CA TYR A 53 -10.64 5.70 -0.60
C TYR A 53 -9.89 6.46 -1.69
N ALA A 54 -8.76 5.94 -2.18
CA ALA A 54 -8.03 6.57 -3.26
C ALA A 54 -8.92 6.72 -4.50
N LYS A 55 -9.64 5.67 -4.89
CA LYS A 55 -10.55 5.70 -6.03
C LYS A 55 -11.68 6.73 -5.85
N SER A 56 -12.24 6.88 -4.65
CA SER A 56 -13.29 7.87 -4.40
C SER A 56 -12.79 9.32 -4.31
N TRP A 57 -11.52 9.55 -3.96
CA TRP A 57 -10.92 10.90 -3.84
C TRP A 57 -10.39 11.47 -5.16
N GLY A 58 -10.94 11.07 -6.30
CA GLY A 58 -10.49 11.54 -7.62
C GLY A 58 -9.56 10.56 -8.35
N ASN A 59 -9.50 9.29 -7.89
CA ASN A 59 -8.91 8.18 -8.63
C ASN A 59 -7.46 8.42 -9.10
N PRO A 60 -6.50 8.63 -8.17
CA PRO A 60 -5.08 8.71 -8.49
C PRO A 60 -4.63 7.40 -9.15
N GLY A 61 -3.50 7.41 -9.85
CA GLY A 61 -3.01 6.23 -10.56
C GLY A 61 -2.19 5.28 -9.70
N ARG A 62 -1.70 5.80 -8.57
CA ARG A 62 -0.87 5.05 -7.63
C ARG A 62 -1.25 5.34 -6.19
N LEU A 63 -1.19 4.32 -5.37
CA LEU A 63 -1.26 4.40 -3.92
C LEU A 63 0.10 3.99 -3.34
N LEU A 64 0.59 4.77 -2.39
CA LEU A 64 1.69 4.41 -1.50
C LEU A 64 1.16 4.29 -0.08
N ASN A 65 1.55 3.22 0.61
CA ASN A 65 1.25 3.04 2.02
C ASN A 65 2.54 2.82 2.80
N ARG A 66 2.78 3.65 3.81
CA ARG A 66 3.87 3.45 4.76
C ARG A 66 3.30 2.96 6.08
N ALA A 67 3.79 1.82 6.54
CA ALA A 67 3.49 1.23 7.84
C ALA A 67 4.82 0.81 8.49
N LYS A 68 4.84 0.52 9.79
CA LYS A 68 6.08 0.19 10.51
C LYS A 68 6.14 -1.23 11.08
N LYS A 69 5.09 -2.05 10.98
CA LYS A 69 5.13 -3.41 11.53
C LYS A 69 4.17 -4.34 10.79
N LEU A 70 4.72 -5.45 10.29
CA LEU A 70 3.96 -6.63 9.91
C LEU A 70 3.78 -7.45 11.20
N PHE A 71 2.56 -7.85 11.53
CA PHE A 71 2.37 -8.87 12.57
C PHE A 71 2.61 -10.26 11.97
N PRO A 72 3.07 -11.24 12.77
CA PRO A 72 3.01 -12.65 12.37
C PRO A 72 1.58 -13.10 12.10
#